data_AF-A0A6P0XVB0-F1
#
_entry.id   AF-A0A6P0XVB0-F1
#
_cell.length_a   1.000
_cell.length_b   1.000
_cell.length_c   1.000
_cell.angle_alpha   90.00
_cell.angle_beta   90.00
_cell.angle_gamma   90.00
#
_symmetry.space_group_name_H-M   'P 1'
#
loop_
_entity.id
_entity.type
_entity.pdbx_description
1 polymer ?
#
loop_
_entity_poly.entity_id
_entity_poly.type
_entity_poly.pdbx_seq_one_letter_code
_entity_poly.pdbx_strand_id
1 'polypeptide(L)'
;MQPEIEKILGTLELLTQPDLYFELPYHENGGSIFPFTWDVSKWGNFNIRNLCLSNGWLQITDADATVKQWQNLEYLRSFRYFDVSDVSLEQQNIWRNKIENLFQLLQNNLTKLESFFLASQLKSYCWHLKLNDDTSYYRTIDLPGIIIGETKNGDWIGISHTFYKLIEIPPEMIYRSEEIETESD
;
A
#
# COMPACT_ATOMS: atom_id res chain seq x y z
N MET A 1 12.62 21.31 -8.50
CA MET A 1 12.42 20.03 -9.23
C MET A 1 12.08 20.43 -10.66
N GLN A 2 12.05 19.54 -11.66
CA GLN A 2 11.72 19.99 -13.02
C GLN A 2 10.22 20.35 -13.11
N PRO A 3 9.82 21.41 -13.85
CA PRO A 3 8.42 21.85 -13.90
C PRO A 3 7.43 20.77 -14.38
N GLU A 4 7.87 19.87 -15.27
CA GLU A 4 7.05 18.76 -15.78
C GLU A 4 6.78 17.72 -14.68
N ILE A 5 7.77 17.40 -13.86
CA ILE A 5 7.64 16.47 -12.72
C ILE A 5 6.75 17.09 -11.65
N GLU A 6 6.93 18.37 -11.33
CA GLU A 6 6.05 19.11 -10.43
C GLU A 6 4.59 19.08 -10.91
N LYS A 7 4.37 19.17 -12.23
CA LYS A 7 3.02 19.06 -12.82
C LYS A 7 2.45 17.64 -12.71
N ILE A 8 3.23 16.60 -13.06
CA ILE A 8 2.77 15.21 -12.98
C ILE A 8 2.50 14.84 -11.53
N LEU A 9 3.41 15.18 -10.60
CA LEU A 9 3.21 14.97 -9.18
C LEU A 9 2.03 15.74 -8.64
N GLY A 10 1.90 17.04 -8.94
CA GLY A 10 0.73 17.80 -8.49
C GLY A 10 -0.57 17.20 -9.00
N THR A 11 -0.58 16.67 -10.23
CA THR A 11 -1.76 15.98 -10.77
C THR A 11 -2.00 14.64 -10.07
N LEU A 12 -0.95 13.86 -9.80
CA LEU A 12 -1.05 12.61 -9.05
C LEU A 12 -1.54 12.88 -7.63
N GLU A 13 -0.96 13.86 -6.93
CA GLU A 13 -1.36 14.29 -5.60
C GLU A 13 -2.83 14.74 -5.56
N LEU A 14 -3.32 15.43 -6.59
CA LEU A 14 -4.75 15.78 -6.71
C LEU A 14 -5.65 14.56 -6.95
N LEU A 15 -5.19 13.56 -7.70
CA LEU A 15 -5.95 12.33 -7.91
C LEU A 15 -5.91 11.41 -6.69
N THR A 16 -4.82 11.45 -5.92
CA THR A 16 -4.61 10.69 -4.70
C THR A 16 -4.92 11.49 -3.43
N GLN A 17 -5.48 12.69 -3.57
CA GLN A 17 -5.91 13.55 -2.46
C GLN A 17 -6.99 12.82 -1.62
N PRO A 18 -7.41 13.34 -0.44
CA PRO A 18 -8.05 12.55 0.62
C PRO A 18 -9.43 11.97 0.27
N ASP A 19 -9.81 11.82 -0.99
CA ASP A 19 -10.94 11.02 -1.44
C ASP A 19 -10.51 9.64 -1.97
N LEU A 20 -9.21 9.38 -2.19
CA LEU A 20 -8.68 8.11 -2.67
C LEU A 20 -7.98 7.36 -1.52
N TYR A 21 -8.75 7.13 -0.46
CA TYR A 21 -8.35 6.33 0.68
C TYR A 21 -9.49 5.40 1.07
N PHE A 22 -9.11 4.29 1.67
CA PHE A 22 -10.03 3.42 2.39
C PHE A 22 -9.91 3.69 3.88
N GLU A 23 -11.03 3.96 4.55
CA GLU A 23 -11.06 3.96 6.00
C GLU A 23 -10.89 2.53 6.49
N LEU A 24 -9.73 2.25 7.06
CA LEU A 24 -9.49 0.99 7.73
C LEU A 24 -9.80 1.15 9.22
N PRO A 25 -10.71 0.34 9.78
CA PRO A 25 -10.99 0.35 11.21
C PRO A 25 -9.68 0.19 12.00
N TYR A 26 -9.41 1.15 12.90
CA TYR A 26 -8.20 1.18 13.74
C TYR A 26 -6.86 1.34 13.00
N HIS A 27 -6.89 1.60 11.69
CA HIS A 27 -5.71 1.86 10.86
C HIS A 27 -5.93 3.15 10.07
N GLU A 28 -5.90 4.26 10.80
CA GLU A 28 -6.12 5.58 10.24
C GLU A 28 -5.17 5.84 9.06
N ASN A 29 -5.75 5.90 7.85
CA ASN A 29 -5.08 6.13 6.55
C ASN A 29 -4.26 4.95 5.98
N GLY A 30 -4.43 3.72 6.48
CA GLY A 30 -3.73 2.52 5.96
C GLY A 30 -4.12 2.06 4.54
N GLY A 31 -4.91 2.86 3.83
CA GLY A 31 -5.41 2.59 2.48
C GLY A 31 -5.23 3.75 1.50
N SER A 32 -4.52 4.83 1.86
CA SER A 32 -4.25 5.94 0.93
C SER A 32 -3.19 5.56 -0.09
N ILE A 33 -3.37 5.94 -1.34
CA ILE A 33 -2.32 5.84 -2.37
C ILE A 33 -1.51 7.14 -2.36
N PHE A 34 -0.19 7.05 -2.50
CA PHE A 34 0.69 8.22 -2.47
C PHE A 34 1.75 8.15 -3.59
N PRO A 35 1.92 9.22 -4.38
CA PRO A 35 2.98 9.32 -5.36
C PRO A 35 4.31 9.75 -4.69
N PHE A 36 5.44 9.26 -5.19
CA PHE A 36 6.77 9.68 -4.77
C PHE A 36 7.70 9.76 -5.97
N THR A 37 8.80 10.52 -5.86
CA THR A 37 9.76 10.68 -6.95
C THR A 37 11.15 10.21 -6.59
N TRP A 38 11.84 9.82 -7.66
CA TRP A 38 13.26 9.52 -7.67
C TRP A 38 13.93 10.41 -8.70
N ASP A 39 14.72 11.36 -8.21
CA ASP A 39 15.58 12.20 -9.04
C ASP A 39 16.90 11.46 -9.31
N VAL A 40 17.08 10.95 -10.53
CA VAL A 40 18.25 10.13 -10.89
C VAL A 40 19.53 10.97 -10.83
N SER A 41 19.42 12.27 -11.11
CA SER A 41 20.56 13.18 -11.05
C SER A 41 21.10 13.38 -9.63
N LYS A 42 20.24 13.22 -8.61
CA LYS A 42 20.61 13.35 -7.19
C LYS A 42 21.03 12.04 -6.54
N TRP A 43 20.31 10.95 -6.83
CA TRP A 43 20.48 9.68 -6.12
C TRP A 43 21.24 8.62 -6.93
N GLY A 44 21.52 8.90 -8.21
CA GLY A 44 22.22 8.00 -9.11
C GLY A 44 21.46 6.71 -9.42
N ASN A 45 22.20 5.73 -9.96
CA ASN A 45 21.66 4.42 -10.36
C ASN A 45 21.56 3.41 -9.19
N PHE A 46 22.25 3.66 -8.07
CA PHE A 46 22.10 2.83 -6.87
C PHE A 46 20.83 3.27 -6.15
N ASN A 47 19.79 2.47 -6.31
CA ASN A 47 18.45 2.83 -5.89
C ASN A 47 17.83 1.71 -5.04
N ILE A 48 16.97 2.05 -4.05
CA ILE A 48 16.36 1.07 -3.14
C ILE A 48 15.61 -0.01 -3.93
N ARG A 49 15.08 0.33 -5.11
CA ARG A 49 14.52 -0.63 -6.08
C ARG A 49 15.55 -1.70 -6.48
N ASN A 50 16.72 -1.31 -6.97
CA ASN A 50 17.78 -2.22 -7.42
C ASN A 50 18.30 -3.07 -6.26
N LEU A 51 18.41 -2.49 -5.06
CA LEU A 51 18.76 -3.24 -3.85
C LEU A 51 17.69 -4.28 -3.51
N CYS A 52 16.41 -3.89 -3.51
CA CYS A 52 15.32 -4.81 -3.21
C CYS A 52 15.20 -5.92 -4.26
N LEU A 53 15.38 -5.60 -5.54
CA LEU A 53 15.37 -6.60 -6.62
C LEU A 53 16.54 -7.59 -6.49
N SER A 54 17.76 -7.10 -6.22
CA SER A 54 18.93 -7.97 -6.10
C SER A 54 18.87 -8.91 -4.89
N ASN A 55 18.19 -8.50 -3.83
CA ASN A 55 17.93 -9.33 -2.65
C ASN A 55 16.65 -10.18 -2.76
N GLY A 56 15.93 -10.09 -3.88
CA GLY A 56 14.67 -10.82 -4.07
C GLY A 56 13.55 -10.38 -3.14
N TRP A 57 13.58 -9.14 -2.64
CA TRP A 57 12.54 -8.53 -1.80
C TRP A 57 11.37 -8.00 -2.63
N LEU A 58 11.63 -7.61 -3.89
CA LEU A 58 10.61 -7.26 -4.86
C LEU A 58 10.54 -8.32 -5.95
N GLN A 59 9.33 -8.71 -6.30
CA GLN A 59 9.03 -9.58 -7.43
C GLN A 59 8.38 -8.74 -8.52
N ILE A 60 8.99 -8.73 -9.71
CA ILE A 60 8.44 -8.05 -10.89
C ILE A 60 7.09 -8.66 -11.24
N THR A 61 6.12 -7.81 -11.56
CA THR A 61 4.78 -8.17 -12.01
C THR A 61 4.28 -7.16 -13.06
N ASP A 62 3.22 -7.54 -13.76
CA ASP A 62 2.54 -6.64 -14.68
C ASP A 62 1.78 -5.56 -13.91
N ALA A 63 1.83 -4.32 -14.41
CA ALA A 63 1.10 -3.21 -13.80
C ALA A 63 -0.41 -3.47 -13.73
N ASP A 64 -0.98 -4.15 -14.74
CA ASP A 64 -2.38 -4.56 -14.74
C ASP A 64 -2.74 -5.49 -13.57
N ALA A 65 -1.81 -6.34 -13.13
CA ALA A 65 -2.02 -7.22 -11.99
C ALA A 65 -2.10 -6.41 -10.68
N THR A 66 -1.21 -5.43 -10.51
CA THR A 66 -1.23 -4.52 -9.37
C THR A 66 -2.46 -3.62 -9.36
N VAL A 67 -2.86 -3.10 -10.52
CA VAL A 67 -4.11 -2.33 -10.68
C VAL A 67 -5.32 -3.16 -10.28
N LYS A 68 -5.41 -4.42 -10.71
CA LYS A 68 -6.47 -5.35 -10.30
C LYS A 68 -6.44 -5.61 -8.79
N GLN A 69 -5.26 -5.85 -8.22
CA GLN A 69 -5.10 -6.04 -6.78
C GLN A 69 -5.64 -4.83 -5.99
N TRP A 70 -5.32 -3.62 -6.45
CA TRP A 70 -5.80 -2.38 -5.86
C TRP A 70 -7.31 -2.22 -6.03
N GLN A 71 -7.85 -2.43 -7.23
CA GLN A 71 -9.29 -2.36 -7.54
C GLN A 71 -10.11 -3.33 -6.69
N ASN A 72 -9.58 -4.52 -6.44
CA ASN A 72 -10.22 -5.56 -5.64
C ASN A 72 -9.95 -5.44 -4.14
N LEU A 73 -9.14 -4.46 -3.72
CA LEU A 73 -8.75 -4.26 -2.33
C LEU A 73 -8.15 -5.54 -1.70
N GLU A 74 -7.46 -6.35 -2.50
CA GLU A 74 -6.97 -7.67 -2.06
C GLU A 74 -6.04 -7.57 -0.85
N TYR A 75 -5.26 -6.48 -0.80
CA TYR A 75 -4.37 -6.21 0.33
C TYR A 75 -5.11 -5.94 1.64
N LEU A 76 -6.38 -5.50 1.59
CA LEU A 76 -7.17 -5.25 2.78
C LEU A 76 -7.55 -6.53 3.52
N ARG A 77 -7.47 -7.69 2.85
CA ARG A 77 -7.60 -9.00 3.49
C ARG A 77 -6.56 -9.24 4.57
N SER A 78 -5.50 -8.45 4.60
CA SER A 78 -4.49 -8.50 5.66
C SER A 78 -4.99 -7.92 6.99
N PHE A 79 -6.04 -7.10 6.99
CA PHE A 79 -6.61 -6.49 8.19
C PHE A 79 -7.73 -7.37 8.75
N ARG A 80 -7.60 -7.79 10.02
CA ARG A 80 -8.54 -8.73 10.67
C ARG A 80 -9.97 -8.19 10.78
N TYR A 81 -10.09 -6.88 10.96
CA TYR A 81 -11.36 -6.21 11.26
C TYR A 81 -11.98 -5.53 10.05
N PHE A 82 -11.51 -5.87 8.85
CA PHE A 82 -12.00 -5.29 7.62
C PHE A 82 -12.48 -6.40 6.68
N ASP A 83 -13.76 -6.39 6.33
CA ASP A 83 -14.29 -7.17 5.23
C ASP A 83 -14.67 -6.25 4.07
N VAL A 84 -14.19 -6.58 2.87
CA VAL A 84 -14.55 -5.86 1.65
C VAL A 84 -16.06 -5.96 1.40
N SER A 85 -16.74 -7.00 1.91
CA SER A 85 -18.20 -7.12 1.83
C SER A 85 -18.96 -6.04 2.59
N ASP A 86 -18.33 -5.41 3.59
CA ASP A 86 -18.94 -4.34 4.38
C ASP A 86 -18.96 -3.00 3.62
N VAL A 87 -18.25 -2.93 2.49
CA VAL A 87 -18.21 -1.78 1.59
C VAL A 87 -19.37 -1.85 0.61
N SER A 88 -20.14 -0.76 0.49
CA SER A 88 -21.24 -0.72 -0.47
C SER A 88 -20.75 -0.90 -1.91
N LEU A 89 -21.58 -1.53 -2.77
CA LEU A 89 -21.23 -1.71 -4.19
C LEU A 89 -20.94 -0.37 -4.89
N GLU A 90 -21.63 0.70 -4.47
CA GLU A 90 -21.39 2.06 -4.97
C GLU A 90 -19.99 2.55 -4.62
N GLN A 91 -19.56 2.41 -3.36
CA GLN A 91 -18.22 2.78 -2.92
C GLN A 91 -17.14 1.96 -3.64
N GLN A 92 -17.36 0.65 -3.83
CA GLN A 92 -16.44 -0.20 -4.60
C GLN A 92 -16.33 0.26 -6.07
N ASN A 93 -17.45 0.67 -6.70
CA ASN A 93 -17.44 1.18 -8.06
C ASN A 93 -16.69 2.52 -8.18
N ILE A 94 -16.95 3.44 -7.24
CA ILE A 94 -16.22 4.71 -7.16
C ILE A 94 -14.72 4.46 -7.02
N TRP A 95 -14.32 3.54 -6.14
CA TRP A 95 -12.92 3.15 -5.96
C TRP A 95 -12.31 2.59 -7.24
N ARG A 96 -12.97 1.62 -7.89
CA ARG A 96 -12.46 1.03 -9.14
C ARG A 96 -12.25 2.06 -10.24
N ASN A 97 -13.20 2.98 -10.41
CA ASN A 97 -13.09 4.06 -11.39
C ASN A 97 -11.94 5.03 -11.08
N LYS A 98 -11.74 5.34 -9.78
CA LYS A 98 -10.62 6.17 -9.33
C LYS A 98 -9.26 5.52 -9.65
N ILE A 99 -9.11 4.22 -9.37
CA ILE A 99 -7.89 3.47 -9.69
C ILE A 99 -7.67 3.37 -11.20
N GLU A 100 -8.72 3.17 -11.99
CA GLU A 100 -8.65 3.15 -13.45
C GLU A 100 -8.15 4.49 -14.01
N ASN A 101 -8.73 5.61 -13.55
CA ASN A 101 -8.31 6.95 -13.96
C ASN A 101 -6.84 7.23 -13.60
N LEU A 102 -6.41 6.80 -12.42
CA LEU A 102 -5.03 6.89 -11.99
C LEU A 102 -4.11 6.11 -12.91
N PHE A 103 -4.47 4.88 -13.26
CA PHE A 103 -3.66 4.03 -14.13
C PHE A 103 -3.54 4.59 -15.55
N GLN A 104 -4.63 5.10 -16.12
CA GLN A 104 -4.59 5.79 -17.41
C GLN A 104 -3.66 7.00 -17.38
N LEU A 105 -3.64 7.76 -16.29
CA LEU A 105 -2.73 8.89 -16.15
C LEU A 105 -1.27 8.43 -16.13
N LEU A 106 -0.95 7.36 -15.40
CA LEU A 106 0.40 6.78 -15.37
C LEU A 106 0.81 6.31 -16.77
N GLN A 107 -0.05 5.59 -17.49
CA GLN A 107 0.23 5.12 -18.86
C GLN A 107 0.44 6.26 -19.86
N ASN A 108 -0.27 7.38 -19.70
CA ASN A 108 -0.16 8.52 -20.61
C ASN A 108 1.07 9.41 -20.35
N ASN A 109 1.61 9.40 -19.12
CA ASN A 109 2.67 10.33 -18.71
C ASN A 109 4.01 9.65 -18.44
N LEU A 110 4.03 8.35 -18.17
CA LEU A 110 5.23 7.59 -17.86
C LEU A 110 5.54 6.58 -18.96
N THR A 111 6.83 6.35 -19.14
CA THR A 111 7.41 5.31 -19.97
C THR A 111 8.02 4.23 -19.09
N LYS A 112 8.28 3.04 -19.64
CA LYS A 112 8.85 1.90 -18.88
C LYS A 112 8.13 1.65 -17.55
N LEU A 113 6.79 1.57 -17.60
CA LEU A 113 6.02 1.19 -16.43
C LEU A 113 6.44 -0.19 -15.97
N GLU A 114 6.82 -0.28 -14.70
CA GLU A 114 7.16 -1.51 -14.02
C GLU A 114 6.32 -1.61 -12.76
N SER A 115 5.99 -2.83 -12.38
CA SER A 115 5.27 -3.06 -11.15
C SER A 115 5.91 -4.18 -10.34
N PHE A 116 5.71 -4.12 -9.03
CA PHE A 116 6.31 -5.05 -8.09
C PHE A 116 5.33 -5.45 -7.01
N PHE A 117 5.38 -6.72 -6.64
CA PHE A 117 4.89 -7.18 -5.35
C PHE A 117 6.07 -7.37 -4.40
N LEU A 118 5.81 -7.26 -3.09
CA LEU A 118 6.76 -7.72 -2.10
C LEU A 118 6.83 -9.25 -2.14
N ALA A 119 8.04 -9.78 -2.18
CA ALA A 119 8.27 -11.20 -2.33
C ALA A 119 7.66 -11.99 -1.18
N SER A 120 7.16 -13.18 -1.49
CA SER A 120 6.47 -14.08 -0.55
C SER A 120 7.29 -14.39 0.71
N GLN A 121 8.62 -14.35 0.61
CA GLN A 121 9.56 -14.62 1.69
C GLN A 121 9.53 -13.53 2.80
N LEU A 122 9.02 -12.34 2.47
CA LEU A 122 8.78 -11.23 3.40
C LEU A 122 7.34 -11.20 3.94
N LYS A 123 6.43 -12.07 3.48
CA LYS A 123 5.03 -12.17 3.96
C LYS A 123 4.92 -12.73 5.40
N SER A 124 6.02 -12.75 6.14
CA SER A 124 6.20 -13.46 7.40
C SER A 124 6.06 -12.58 8.64
N TYR A 125 5.32 -11.46 8.57
CA TYR A 125 4.74 -10.86 9.78
C TYR A 125 3.41 -11.54 10.06
N CYS A 126 3.50 -12.81 10.46
CA CYS A 126 2.34 -13.58 10.89
C CYS A 126 1.97 -13.13 12.31
N TRP A 127 0.83 -12.48 12.47
CA TRP A 127 0.22 -12.35 13.79
C TRP A 127 -0.21 -13.76 14.21
N HIS A 128 0.33 -14.27 15.32
CA HIS A 128 -0.17 -15.49 15.95
C HIS A 128 -1.58 -15.22 16.46
N LEU A 129 -2.59 -15.64 15.69
CA LEU A 129 -3.96 -15.69 16.18
C LEU A 129 -4.14 -17.04 16.87
N LYS A 130 -4.06 -17.05 18.21
CA LYS A 130 -4.69 -18.11 18.99
C LYS A 130 -6.20 -17.87 18.91
N LEU A 131 -6.88 -18.62 18.07
CA LEU A 131 -8.31 -18.86 18.23
C LEU A 131 -8.41 -20.04 19.20
N ASN A 132 -9.20 -19.87 20.27
CA ASN A 132 -9.53 -20.83 21.33
C ASN A 132 -8.89 -22.22 21.17
N ASP A 133 -7.98 -22.56 22.10
CA ASP A 133 -7.30 -23.85 22.31
C ASP A 133 -7.05 -24.71 21.05
N ASP A 134 -5.78 -24.69 20.61
CA ASP A 134 -5.12 -25.62 19.67
C ASP A 134 -5.13 -25.39 18.15
N THR A 135 -5.63 -24.28 17.62
CA THR A 135 -5.40 -23.94 16.19
C THR A 135 -4.69 -22.61 15.97
N SER A 136 -3.42 -22.66 15.58
CA SER A 136 -2.69 -21.52 15.04
C SER A 136 -2.84 -21.49 13.52
N TYR A 137 -3.45 -20.44 12.97
CA TYR A 137 -3.47 -20.21 11.53
C TYR A 137 -2.48 -19.10 11.14
N TYR A 138 -1.63 -19.40 10.16
CA TYR A 138 -0.74 -18.42 9.56
C TYR A 138 -1.47 -17.71 8.42
N ARG A 139 -1.83 -16.44 8.60
CA ARG A 139 -2.29 -15.60 7.49
C ARG A 139 -1.08 -14.91 6.89
N THR A 140 -0.81 -15.16 5.60
CA THR A 140 0.13 -14.37 4.81
C THR A 140 -0.50 -13.00 4.54
N ILE A 141 0.26 -11.94 4.81
CA ILE A 141 -0.15 -10.57 4.49
C ILE A 141 0.16 -10.32 3.01
N ASP A 142 -0.87 -10.04 2.23
CA ASP A 142 -0.69 -9.52 0.88
C ASP A 142 -0.52 -8.01 0.99
N LEU A 143 0.71 -7.55 0.75
CA LEU A 143 1.01 -6.13 0.70
C LEU A 143 0.60 -5.58 -0.69
N PRO A 144 0.02 -4.37 -0.79
CA PRO A 144 -0.20 -3.66 -2.04
C PRO A 144 1.06 -3.64 -2.88
N GLY A 145 0.88 -3.91 -4.17
CA GLY A 145 1.92 -3.72 -5.15
C GLY A 145 2.30 -2.26 -5.31
N ILE A 146 3.44 -2.05 -5.94
CA ILE A 146 4.02 -0.74 -6.26
C ILE A 146 4.05 -0.62 -7.77
N ILE A 147 3.71 0.55 -8.31
CA ILE A 147 3.92 0.87 -9.73
C ILE A 147 4.95 1.99 -9.81
N ILE A 148 5.92 1.86 -10.70
CA ILE A 148 6.85 2.93 -11.02
C ILE A 148 6.90 3.14 -12.53
N GLY A 149 7.31 4.31 -12.97
CA GLY A 149 7.60 4.59 -14.36
C GLY A 149 8.59 5.74 -14.52
N GLU A 150 9.24 5.77 -15.67
CA GLU A 150 10.21 6.76 -16.05
C GLU A 150 9.53 7.88 -16.86
N THR A 151 9.72 9.13 -16.44
CA THR A 151 9.31 10.31 -17.21
C THR A 151 10.15 10.44 -18.49
N LYS A 152 9.71 11.28 -19.43
CA LYS A 152 10.46 11.54 -20.67
C LYS A 152 11.88 12.07 -20.45
N ASN A 153 12.14 12.67 -19.28
CA ASN A 153 13.42 13.28 -18.93
C ASN A 153 14.34 12.33 -18.14
N GLY A 154 13.92 11.08 -17.91
CA GLY A 154 14.73 10.05 -17.24
C GLY A 154 14.56 9.95 -15.72
N ASP A 155 13.75 10.82 -15.11
CA ASP A 155 13.40 10.73 -13.69
C ASP A 155 12.28 9.71 -13.46
N TRP A 156 12.25 9.07 -12.29
CA TRP A 156 11.25 8.06 -11.99
C TRP A 156 10.18 8.58 -11.03
N ILE A 157 8.94 8.18 -11.30
CA ILE A 157 7.78 8.41 -10.44
C ILE A 157 7.27 7.06 -9.98
N GLY A 158 7.09 6.91 -8.68
CA GLY A 158 6.51 5.73 -8.06
C GLY A 158 5.18 6.06 -7.41
N ILE A 159 4.34 5.05 -7.28
CA ILE A 159 3.06 5.13 -6.60
C ILE A 159 2.78 3.83 -5.84
N SER A 160 2.36 3.99 -4.59
CA SER A 160 2.11 2.87 -3.68
C SER A 160 1.09 3.29 -2.63
N HIS A 161 0.44 2.31 -2.01
CA HIS A 161 -0.31 2.57 -0.79
C HIS A 161 0.64 2.93 0.37
N THR A 162 0.19 3.82 1.25
CA THR A 162 0.80 4.06 2.55
C THR A 162 0.16 3.17 3.59
N PHE A 163 0.96 2.51 4.41
CA PHE A 163 0.44 1.62 5.45
C PHE A 163 0.22 2.32 6.80
N TYR A 164 0.98 3.39 7.06
CA TYR A 164 0.94 4.11 8.33
C TYR A 164 1.37 5.56 8.11
N LYS A 165 0.52 6.50 8.54
CA LYS A 165 0.96 7.84 8.92
C LYS A 165 1.15 7.82 10.43
N LEU A 166 2.23 8.39 10.94
CA LEU A 166 2.45 8.47 12.39
C LEU A 166 1.34 9.33 13.00
N ILE A 167 0.50 8.74 13.84
CA ILE A 167 -0.48 9.43 14.68
C ILE A 167 -0.52 8.71 16.02
N GLU A 168 -0.77 9.46 17.08
CA GLU A 168 -0.76 8.96 18.46
C GLU A 168 -1.73 7.80 18.62
N ILE A 169 -1.21 6.58 18.71
CA ILE A 169 -2.01 5.42 19.10
C ILE A 169 -2.46 5.68 20.55
N PRO A 170 -3.77 5.71 20.84
CA PRO A 170 -4.24 5.92 22.20
C PRO A 170 -3.60 4.89 23.14
N PRO A 171 -3.08 5.28 24.31
CA PRO A 171 -2.44 4.37 25.26
C PRO A 171 -3.28 3.12 25.56
N GLU A 172 -4.60 3.27 25.62
CA GLU A 172 -5.55 2.17 25.88
C GLU A 172 -5.49 1.05 24.84
N MET A 173 -4.96 1.31 23.64
CA MET A 173 -4.76 0.31 22.58
C MET A 173 -3.37 -0.35 22.63
N ILE A 174 -2.41 0.25 23.35
CA ILE A 174 -1.05 -0.26 23.53
C ILE A 174 -0.97 -1.13 24.80
N TYR A 175 -1.64 -0.71 25.87
CA TYR A 175 -1.64 -1.42 27.15
C TYR A 175 -2.69 -2.53 27.13
N ARG A 176 -2.24 -3.79 27.22
CA ARG A 176 -3.13 -4.89 27.64
C ARG A 176 -3.46 -4.62 29.10
N SER A 177 -4.74 -4.55 29.45
CA SER A 177 -5.16 -4.54 30.84
C SER A 177 -4.46 -5.70 31.55
N GLU A 178 -3.66 -5.41 32.57
CA GLU A 178 -3.25 -6.44 33.52
C GLU A 178 -4.56 -7.07 34.01
N GLU A 179 -4.76 -8.35 33.70
CA GLU A 179 -5.79 -9.13 34.35
C GLU A 179 -5.46 -9.07 35.84
N ILE A 180 -6.18 -8.22 36.56
CA ILE A 180 -6.15 -8.24 38.01
C ILE A 180 -6.81 -9.57 38.36
N GLU A 181 -5.98 -10.59 38.59
CA GLU A 181 -6.38 -11.76 39.35
C GLU A 181 -6.82 -11.25 40.72
N THR A 182 -8.12 -11.00 40.86
CA THR A 182 -8.73 -10.94 42.17
C THR A 182 -8.72 -12.37 42.70
N GLU A 183 -7.67 -12.71 43.45
CA GLU A 183 -7.77 -13.79 44.43
C GLU A 183 -9.00 -13.50 45.29
N SER A 184 -9.94 -14.44 45.24
CA SER A 184 -11.16 -14.41 46.03
C SER A 184 -10.86 -15.13 47.34
N ASP A 185 -10.83 -14.36 48.43
CA ASP A 185 -10.94 -14.88 49.80
C ASP A 185 -12.41 -15.15 50.17
#